data_AF-A0A3E1EX25-F1
#
_entry.id   AF-A0A3E1EX25-F1
#
_cell.length_a   1.000
_cell.length_b   1.000
_cell.length_c   1.000
_cell.angle_alpha   90.00
_cell.angle_beta   90.00
_cell.angle_gamma   90.00
#
_symmetry.space_group_name_H-M   'P 1'
#
loop_
_entity.id
_entity.type
_entity.pdbx_description
1 polymer ?
#
loop_
_entity_poly.entity_id
_entity_poly.type
_entity_poly.pdbx_seq_one_letter_code
_entity_poly.pdbx_strand_id
1 'polypeptide(L)' 'MPTEHLSQLVNEELVLRREIHAYPTEVYYKLSRKGEQLGPILSALDEFGKEL' A
#
# COMPACT_ATOMS: atom_id res chain seq x y z
N MET A 1 11.69 0.04 -10.41
CA MET A 1 12.29 -0.26 -9.09
C MET A 1 11.16 -0.28 -8.04
N PRO A 2 11.18 -1.15 -7.02
CA PRO A 2 10.09 -1.26 -6.02
C PRO A 2 9.69 0.07 -5.35
N THR A 3 10.60 1.05 -5.33
CA THR A 3 10.45 2.39 -4.78
C THR A 3 9.52 3.31 -5.59
N GLU A 4 9.40 3.13 -6.91
CA GLU A 4 8.57 3.99 -7.76
C GLU A 4 7.07 3.76 -7.50
N HIS A 5 6.65 2.50 -7.41
CA HIS A 5 5.26 2.15 -7.09
C HIS A 5 4.88 2.56 -5.66
N LEU A 6 5.79 2.40 -4.68
CA LEU A 6 5.53 2.89 -3.33
C LEU A 6 5.34 4.41 -3.30
N SER A 7 6.11 5.15 -4.09
CA SER A 7 5.97 6.60 -4.21
C SER A 7 4.62 6.98 -4.83
N GLN A 8 4.18 6.26 -5.86
CA GLN A 8 2.86 6.45 -6.47
C GLN A 8 1.72 6.17 -5.48
N LEU A 9 1.78 5.05 -4.73
CA LEU A 9 0.76 4.71 -3.73
C LEU A 9 0.69 5.72 -2.58
N VAL A 10 1.82 6.33 -2.22
CA VAL A 10 1.85 7.44 -1.25
C VAL A 10 1.22 8.69 -1.85
N ASN A 11 1.55 9.04 -3.09
CA ASN A 11 0.99 10.20 -3.81
C ASN A 11 -0.53 10.08 -4.03
N GLU A 12 -1.04 8.86 -4.21
CA GLU A 12 -2.47 8.57 -4.36
C GLU A 12 -3.22 8.44 -3.02
N GLU A 13 -2.52 8.65 -1.90
CA GLU A 13 -3.05 8.53 -0.54
C GLU A 13 -3.56 7.12 -0.20
N LEU A 14 -3.06 6.09 -0.88
CA LEU A 14 -3.39 4.68 -0.60
C LEU A 14 -2.48 4.11 0.49
N VAL A 15 -1.24 4.59 0.56
CA VAL A 15 -0.24 4.19 1.54
C VAL A 15 0.26 5.41 2.31
N LEU A 16 0.44 5.25 3.62
CA LEU A 16 1.04 6.24 4.49
C LEU A 16 2.48 5.84 4.78
N ARG A 17 3.42 6.78 4.56
CA ARG A 17 4.84 6.63 4.90
C ARG A 17 5.14 7.33 6.21
N ARG A 18 5.82 6.65 7.13
CA ARG A 18 6.36 7.22 8.37
C ARG A 18 7.84 6.91 8.46
N GLU A 19 8.64 7.95 8.63
CA GLU A 19 10.07 7.84 8.88
C GLU A 19 10.34 8.10 10.36
N ILE A 20 11.05 7.18 11.01
CA ILE A 20 11.47 7.30 12.40
C ILE A 20 12.97 7.54 12.39
N HIS A 21 13.36 8.75 12.77
CA HIS A 21 14.76 9.17 12.88
C HIS A 21 15.37 8.68 14.22
N ALA A 22 15.33 7.36 14.44
CA ALA A 22 16.07 6.67 15.50
C ALA A 22 17.38 6.07 14.95
N TYR A 23 18.16 5.38 15.77
CA TYR A 23 19.32 4.60 15.30
C TYR A 23 19.03 3.10 15.45
N PRO A 24 18.92 2.34 14.34
CA PRO A 24 18.98 2.78 12.93
C PRO A 24 17.72 3.57 12.50
N THR A 25 17.82 4.32 11.39
CA THR A 25 16.65 4.97 10.79
C THR A 25 15.70 3.91 10.25
N GLU A 26 14.41 4.07 10.53
CA GLU A 26 13.38 3.11 10.11
C GLU A 26 12.31 3.81 9.27
N VAL A 27 11.86 3.12 8.22
CA VAL A 27 10.78 3.58 7.35
C VAL A 27 9.66 2.57 7.38
N TYR A 28 8.50 3.01 7.83
CA TYR A 28 7.28 2.21 7.92
C TYR A 28 6.29 2.65 6.86
N TYR A 29 5.65 1.66 6.25
CA TYR A 29 4.52 1.85 5.34
C TYR A 29 3.30 1.16 5.93
N LYS A 30 2.15 1.80 5.83
CA LYS A 30 0.86 1.19 6.17
C LYS A 30 -0.20 1.62 5.18
N LEU A 31 -1.26 0.83 5.02
CA LEU A 31 -2.42 1.28 4.27
C LEU A 31 -3.05 2.49 4.96
N SER A 32 -3.51 3.44 4.16
CA SER A 32 -4.43 4.48 4.63
C SER A 32 -5.84 3.90 4.75
N ARG A 33 -6.76 4.65 5.35
CA ARG A 33 -8.19 4.28 5.35
C ARG A 33 -8.73 4.09 3.92
N LYS A 34 -8.28 4.91 2.97
CA LYS A 34 -8.63 4.80 1.54
C LYS A 34 -8.03 3.54 0.92
N GLY A 35 -6.78 3.21 1.26
CA GLY A 35 -6.12 1.97 0.82
C GLY A 35 -6.80 0.72 1.36
N GLU A 36 -7.22 0.72 2.62
CA GLU A 36 -7.97 -0.40 3.22
C GLU A 36 -9.31 -0.65 2.52
N GLN A 37 -9.97 0.40 2.03
CA GLN A 37 -11.21 0.29 1.26
C GLN A 37 -11.04 -0.38 -0.12
N LEU A 38 -9.82 -0.50 -0.63
CA LEU A 38 -9.55 -1.27 -1.85
C LEU A 38 -9.58 -2.79 -1.60
N GLY A 39 -9.48 -3.23 -0.35
CA GLY A 39 -9.47 -4.65 0.01
C GLY A 39 -10.58 -5.47 -0.65
N PRO A 40 -11.86 -5.08 -0.52
CA PRO A 40 -12.97 -5.78 -1.16
C PRO A 40 -12.88 -5.86 -2.69
N ILE A 41 -12.37 -4.81 -3.36
CA ILE A 41 -12.19 -4.80 -4.82
C ILE A 41 -11.10 -5.80 -5.22
N LEU A 42 -9.99 -5.80 -4.47
CA LEU A 42 -8.89 -6.75 -4.69
C LEU A 42 -9.33 -8.19 -4.44
N SER A 43 -10.18 -8.43 -3.43
CA SER A 43 -10.79 -9.74 -3.19
C SER A 43 -11.67 -10.19 -4.34
N ALA A 44 -12.53 -9.32 -4.88
CA ALA A 44 -13.37 -9.66 -6.03
C ALA A 44 -12.54 -9.95 -7.29
N LEU A 45 -11.43 -9.24 -7.49
CA LEU A 45 -10.50 -9.51 -8.59
C LEU A 45 -9.79 -10.86 -8.43
N ASP A 46 -9.39 -11.22 -7.22
CA ASP A 46 -8.78 -12.52 -6.90
C ASP A 46 -9.77 -13.68 -7.10
N GLU A 47 -11.02 -13.51 -6.68
CA GLU A 47 -12.10 -14.48 -6.91
C GLU A 47 -12.33 -14.69 -8.41
N PHE A 48 -12.48 -13.60 -9.17
CA PHE A 48 -12.60 -13.68 -10.64
C PHE A 48 -11.43 -14.40 -11.30
N GLY A 49 -10.20 -14.11 -10.85
CA GLY A 49 -8.99 -14.74 -11.36
C GLY A 49 -8.91 -16.26 -11.11
N LYS A 50 -9.59 -16.77 -10.08
CA LYS A 50 -9.65 -18.21 -9.75
C LYS A 50 -10.71 -18.97 -10.55
N GLU A 51 -11.68 -18.27 -11.13
CA GLU A 51 -12.71 -18.87 -11.99
C GLU A 51 -12.24 -19.03 -13.45
N LEU A 52 -11.05 -18.51 -13.78
CA LEU A 52 -10.36 -18.65 -15.07
C LEU A 52 -9.45 -19.89 -15.09
#